data_AF-A0A9W7A909-F1
#
_entry.id   AF-A0A9W7A909-F1
#
_cell.length_a   1.000
_cell.length_b   1.000
_cell.length_c   1.000
_cell.angle_alpha   90.00
_cell.angle_beta   90.00
_cell.angle_gamma   90.00
#
_symmetry.space_group_name_H-M   'P 1'
#
loop_
_entity.id
_entity.type
_entity.pdbx_description
1 polymer ?
#
loop_
_entity_poly.entity_id
_entity_poly.type
_entity_poly.pdbx_seq_one_letter_code
_entity_poly.pdbx_strand_id
1 'polypeptide(L)'
;MLELLTVDEMKACDTDNDIQAAVDKKKATMGENKSAMANIVDYTARERATELQTKMFGKLKAAAVDDAQVTFDELKAFCGDQAKRLGNLIAVVMNKYKMTDPRRYEPFEQVQDIAVKEQAPPPATLSLPQQVDFQLANASWFEEEFRAAMTEVASVFNEAKTCEEICEHYDIDNSSGKWSKELRAEVFHLDLRTNQVVKTQFGPAKGFPRALEKMTQGKTLRDLNRVTFEFEDPLLMALCFEVLNKKYNIYGLKNKYLQETFKEPPNLHMNLDIREGWLCEVQMLFRDILLIKKELHKFYDVNRADGPFVVAGKLFKSSENSTETKHYEEYSKIESNNGVNPLLEILKRKDLEISKLKKELRSQREGEKGGEGGGEKPRPSLKILKRMSSRQSMTQSR
;
A
#
# COMPACT_ATOMS: atom_id res chain seq x y z
N MET A 1 1.38 -22.43 17.48
CA MET A 1 0.09 -22.13 18.15
C MET A 1 0.20 -20.92 19.05
N LEU A 2 1.20 -20.86 19.95
CA LEU A 2 1.40 -19.73 20.86
C LEU A 2 1.81 -18.40 20.17
N GLU A 3 2.37 -18.45 18.97
CA GLU A 3 2.76 -17.25 18.20
C GLU A 3 1.59 -16.31 17.86
N LEU A 4 0.35 -16.78 17.96
CA LEU A 4 -0.84 -15.96 17.71
C LEU A 4 -1.25 -15.11 18.91
N LEU A 5 -0.84 -15.45 20.14
CA LEU A 5 -1.21 -14.71 21.34
C LEU A 5 -0.05 -13.81 21.79
N THR A 6 -0.38 -12.61 22.27
CA THR A 6 0.59 -11.77 22.97
C THR A 6 0.90 -12.37 24.34
N VAL A 7 2.01 -11.95 24.94
CA VAL A 7 2.39 -12.36 26.30
C VAL A 7 1.28 -12.02 27.30
N ASP A 8 0.61 -10.88 27.14
CA ASP A 8 -0.44 -10.47 28.06
C ASP A 8 -1.75 -11.22 27.83
N GLU A 9 -2.08 -11.58 26.58
CA GLU A 9 -3.20 -12.48 26.29
C GLU A 9 -2.96 -13.88 26.86
N MET A 10 -1.72 -14.38 26.80
CA MET A 10 -1.36 -15.66 27.42
C MET A 10 -1.44 -15.58 28.95
N LYS A 11 -0.99 -14.49 29.58
CA LYS A 11 -1.11 -14.28 31.02
C LYS A 11 -2.56 -14.17 31.50
N ALA A 12 -3.47 -13.75 30.62
CA ALA A 12 -4.90 -13.65 30.92
C ALA A 12 -5.63 -15.00 30.81
N CYS A 13 -4.97 -16.06 30.35
CA CYS A 13 -5.52 -17.40 30.27
C CYS A 13 -5.10 -18.21 31.50
N ASP A 14 -6.06 -18.72 32.27
CA ASP A 14 -5.78 -19.49 33.49
C ASP A 14 -5.48 -20.97 33.20
N THR A 15 -5.94 -21.46 32.05
CA THR A 15 -5.83 -22.87 31.66
C THR A 15 -5.40 -23.05 30.20
N ASP A 16 -4.88 -24.24 29.86
CA ASP A 16 -4.58 -24.62 28.47
C ASP A 16 -5.83 -24.55 27.57
N ASN A 17 -7.01 -24.79 28.14
CA ASN A 17 -8.28 -24.66 27.43
C ASN A 17 -8.58 -23.20 27.06
N ASP A 18 -8.28 -22.25 27.94
CA ASP A 18 -8.45 -20.82 27.68
C ASP A 18 -7.49 -20.35 26.58
N ILE A 19 -6.24 -20.82 26.62
CA ILE A 19 -5.25 -20.57 25.56
C ILE A 19 -5.75 -21.09 24.21
N GLN A 20 -6.24 -22.33 24.17
CA GLN A 20 -6.75 -22.94 22.95
C GLN A 20 -7.98 -22.17 22.42
N ALA A 21 -8.92 -21.80 23.30
CA ALA A 21 -10.08 -21.00 22.93
C ALA A 21 -9.70 -19.62 22.38
N ALA A 22 -8.70 -18.95 22.96
CA ALA A 22 -8.19 -17.67 22.48
C ALA A 22 -7.53 -17.81 21.10
N VAL A 23 -6.73 -18.86 20.90
CA VAL A 23 -6.12 -19.19 19.60
C VAL A 23 -7.19 -19.45 18.53
N ASP A 24 -8.21 -20.24 18.85
CA ASP A 24 -9.25 -20.57 17.88
C ASP A 24 -10.13 -19.36 17.56
N LYS A 25 -10.42 -18.51 18.55
CA LYS A 25 -11.06 -17.21 18.31
C LYS A 25 -10.24 -16.33 17.37
N LYS A 26 -8.92 -16.21 17.58
CA LYS A 26 -8.06 -15.42 16.67
C LYS A 26 -8.03 -16.00 15.25
N LYS A 27 -7.92 -17.33 15.10
CA LYS A 27 -7.99 -17.98 13.79
C LYS A 27 -9.32 -17.69 13.08
N ALA A 28 -10.44 -17.76 13.80
CA ALA A 28 -11.76 -17.43 13.26
C ALA A 28 -11.80 -15.97 12.79
N THR A 29 -11.36 -15.03 13.63
CA THR A 29 -11.27 -13.60 13.27
C THR A 29 -10.35 -13.36 12.06
N MET A 30 -9.21 -14.04 11.98
CA MET A 30 -8.32 -13.95 10.81
C MET A 30 -8.98 -14.50 9.54
N GLY A 31 -9.75 -15.58 9.65
CA GLY A 31 -10.55 -16.14 8.55
C GLY A 31 -11.63 -15.17 8.07
N GLU A 32 -12.35 -14.53 8.99
CA GLU A 32 -13.34 -13.48 8.70
C GLU A 32 -12.69 -12.27 8.02
N ASN A 33 -11.56 -11.79 8.55
CA ASN A 33 -10.79 -10.69 7.96
C ASN A 33 -10.36 -11.03 6.52
N LYS A 34 -9.87 -12.25 6.28
CA LYS A 34 -9.47 -12.72 4.96
C LYS A 34 -10.64 -12.71 3.97
N SER A 35 -11.79 -13.24 4.38
CA SER A 35 -13.02 -13.21 3.58
C SER A 35 -13.46 -11.78 3.27
N ALA A 36 -13.39 -10.88 4.26
CA ALA A 36 -13.70 -9.47 4.11
C ALA A 36 -12.76 -8.77 3.10
N MET A 37 -11.47 -9.13 3.06
CA MET A 37 -10.50 -8.53 2.13
C MET A 37 -10.77 -8.92 0.69
N ALA A 38 -11.16 -10.17 0.46
CA ALA A 38 -11.60 -10.65 -0.85
C ALA A 38 -12.84 -9.88 -1.35
N ASN A 39 -13.68 -9.40 -0.44
CA ASN A 39 -14.88 -8.62 -0.74
C ASN A 39 -14.63 -7.11 -0.90
N ILE A 40 -13.40 -6.60 -0.78
CA ILE A 40 -13.12 -5.18 -1.06
C ILE A 40 -13.51 -4.87 -2.51
N VAL A 41 -13.03 -5.68 -3.45
CA VAL A 41 -13.35 -5.59 -4.87
C VAL A 41 -14.48 -6.56 -5.21
N ASP A 42 -15.71 -6.05 -5.27
CA ASP A 42 -16.90 -6.83 -5.63
C ASP A 42 -17.20 -6.65 -7.13
N TYR A 43 -16.80 -7.64 -7.94
CA TYR A 43 -17.01 -7.60 -9.39
C TYR A 43 -18.49 -7.63 -9.77
N THR A 44 -19.33 -8.37 -9.05
CA THR A 44 -20.77 -8.40 -9.27
C THR A 44 -21.36 -7.01 -9.03
N ALA A 45 -20.93 -6.31 -7.99
CA ALA A 45 -21.36 -4.94 -7.75
C ALA A 45 -20.90 -3.96 -8.84
N ARG A 46 -19.67 -4.13 -9.36
CA ARG A 46 -19.17 -3.32 -10.49
C ARG A 46 -19.96 -3.56 -11.77
N GLU A 47 -20.28 -4.81 -12.08
CA GLU A 47 -21.12 -5.18 -13.23
C GLU A 47 -22.50 -4.54 -13.08
N ARG A 48 -23.14 -4.69 -11.91
CA ARG A 48 -24.45 -4.08 -11.65
C ARG A 48 -24.46 -2.55 -11.81
N ALA A 49 -23.46 -1.87 -11.26
CA ALA A 49 -23.32 -0.41 -11.43
C ALA A 49 -23.13 -0.05 -12.92
N THR A 50 -22.35 -0.84 -13.66
CA THR A 50 -22.09 -0.63 -15.09
C THR A 50 -23.35 -0.85 -15.93
N GLU A 51 -24.17 -1.87 -15.61
CA GLU A 51 -25.46 -2.12 -16.25
C GLU A 51 -26.41 -0.93 -16.07
N LEU A 52 -26.58 -0.47 -14.83
CA LEU A 52 -27.44 0.67 -14.51
C LEU A 52 -26.98 1.95 -15.21
N GLN A 53 -25.67 2.22 -15.19
CA GLN A 53 -25.09 3.36 -15.89
C GLN A 53 -25.28 3.26 -17.41
N THR A 54 -25.13 2.07 -17.99
CA THR A 54 -25.34 1.84 -19.44
C THR A 54 -26.81 2.04 -19.81
N LYS A 55 -27.74 1.53 -19.00
CA LYS A 55 -29.18 1.73 -19.18
C LYS A 55 -29.55 3.21 -19.10
N MET A 56 -29.04 3.93 -18.09
CA MET A 56 -29.22 5.38 -17.93
C MET A 56 -28.69 6.14 -19.15
N PHE A 57 -27.47 5.83 -19.60
CA PHE A 57 -26.87 6.46 -20.77
C PHE A 57 -27.66 6.18 -22.06
N GLY A 58 -28.17 4.95 -22.23
CA GLY A 58 -29.06 4.61 -23.35
C GLY A 58 -30.32 5.47 -23.39
N LYS A 59 -30.92 5.72 -22.23
CA LYS A 59 -32.09 6.61 -22.09
C LYS A 59 -31.75 8.08 -22.37
N LEU A 60 -30.59 8.57 -21.91
CA LEU A 60 -30.09 9.91 -22.28
C LEU A 60 -29.91 10.05 -23.80
N LYS A 61 -29.34 9.04 -24.48
CA LYS A 61 -29.19 9.04 -25.94
C LYS A 61 -30.51 9.07 -26.69
N ALA A 62 -31.55 8.46 -26.12
CA ALA A 62 -32.91 8.48 -26.67
C ALA A 62 -33.69 9.76 -26.32
N ALA A 63 -33.05 10.76 -25.71
CA ALA A 63 -33.66 11.98 -25.17
C ALA A 63 -34.78 11.71 -24.14
N ALA A 64 -34.80 10.53 -23.52
CA ALA A 64 -35.76 10.13 -22.48
C ALA A 64 -35.24 10.56 -21.10
N VAL A 65 -35.25 11.87 -20.82
CA VAL A 65 -34.57 12.47 -19.65
C VAL A 65 -35.17 12.02 -18.33
N ASP A 66 -36.50 12.04 -18.18
CA ASP A 66 -37.18 11.60 -16.95
C ASP A 66 -36.91 10.12 -16.66
N ASP A 67 -36.92 9.34 -17.73
CA ASP A 67 -36.61 7.92 -17.72
C ASP A 67 -35.16 7.64 -17.27
N ALA A 68 -34.23 8.47 -17.74
CA ALA A 68 -32.83 8.43 -17.33
C ALA A 68 -32.67 8.83 -15.86
N GLN A 69 -33.42 9.82 -15.39
CA GLN A 69 -33.45 10.25 -13.99
C GLN A 69 -33.87 9.10 -13.07
N VAL A 70 -34.93 8.36 -13.40
CA VAL A 70 -35.36 7.17 -12.62
C VAL A 70 -34.23 6.14 -12.52
N THR A 71 -33.50 5.91 -13.62
CA THR A 71 -32.38 4.95 -13.62
C THR A 71 -31.17 5.49 -12.84
N PHE A 72 -30.95 6.80 -12.87
CA PHE A 72 -29.94 7.46 -12.06
C PHE A 72 -30.23 7.36 -10.57
N ASP A 73 -31.48 7.53 -10.14
CA ASP A 73 -31.87 7.40 -8.73
C ASP A 73 -31.67 5.95 -8.24
N GLU A 74 -31.98 4.95 -9.07
CA GLU A 74 -31.68 3.53 -8.79
C GLU A 74 -30.17 3.30 -8.65
N LEU A 75 -29.38 3.80 -9.60
CA LEU A 75 -27.91 3.73 -9.56
C LEU A 75 -27.33 4.42 -8.32
N LYS A 76 -27.85 5.59 -7.96
CA LYS A 76 -27.43 6.39 -6.81
C LYS A 76 -27.71 5.67 -5.49
N ALA A 77 -28.90 5.09 -5.33
CA ALA A 77 -29.26 4.28 -4.16
C ALA A 77 -28.33 3.06 -4.04
N PHE A 78 -28.14 2.30 -5.13
CA PHE A 78 -27.21 1.17 -5.16
C PHE A 78 -25.78 1.56 -4.78
N CYS A 79 -25.26 2.66 -5.34
CA CYS A 79 -23.92 3.15 -5.00
C CYS A 79 -23.82 3.60 -3.54
N GLY A 80 -24.89 4.17 -2.97
CA GLY A 80 -24.98 4.50 -1.55
C GLY A 80 -24.83 3.27 -0.65
N ASP A 81 -25.51 2.17 -0.98
CA ASP A 81 -25.39 0.90 -0.26
C ASP A 81 -23.98 0.31 -0.36
N GLN A 82 -23.37 0.37 -1.55
CA GLN A 82 -21.98 -0.08 -1.75
C GLN A 82 -20.97 0.78 -0.98
N ALA A 83 -21.18 2.10 -0.93
CA ALA A 83 -20.34 2.99 -0.13
C ALA A 83 -20.44 2.65 1.37
N LYS A 84 -21.64 2.36 1.87
CA LYS A 84 -21.86 1.92 3.27
C LYS A 84 -21.18 0.59 3.55
N ARG A 85 -21.32 -0.39 2.64
CA ARG A 85 -20.64 -1.71 2.72
C ARG A 85 -19.12 -1.53 2.84
N LEU A 86 -18.52 -0.75 1.96
CA LEU A 86 -17.08 -0.46 1.98
C LEU A 86 -16.63 0.28 3.24
N GLY A 87 -17.45 1.22 3.74
CA GLY A 87 -17.20 1.90 5.01
C GLY A 87 -17.14 0.92 6.19
N ASN A 88 -18.09 -0.03 6.25
CA ASN A 88 -18.11 -1.06 7.29
C ASN A 88 -16.89 -2.00 7.23
N LEU A 89 -16.33 -2.23 6.03
CA LEU A 89 -15.13 -3.06 5.88
C LEU A 89 -13.88 -2.43 6.48
N ILE A 90 -13.81 -1.09 6.60
CA ILE A 90 -12.63 -0.40 7.13
C ILE A 90 -12.25 -0.94 8.52
N ALA A 91 -13.23 -1.09 9.42
CA ALA A 91 -12.97 -1.59 10.78
C ALA A 91 -12.40 -3.02 10.78
N VAL A 92 -12.91 -3.88 9.88
CA VAL A 92 -12.46 -5.27 9.73
C VAL A 92 -11.01 -5.31 9.23
N VAL A 93 -10.68 -4.49 8.23
CA VAL A 93 -9.31 -4.34 7.72
C VAL A 93 -8.36 -3.83 8.81
N MET A 94 -8.79 -2.81 9.56
CA MET A 94 -7.96 -2.24 10.61
C MET A 94 -7.68 -3.27 11.71
N ASN A 95 -8.65 -4.13 12.01
CA ASN A 95 -8.46 -5.23 12.94
C ASN A 95 -7.40 -6.23 12.45
N LYS A 96 -7.30 -6.51 11.15
CA LYS A 96 -6.18 -7.30 10.58
C LYS A 96 -4.83 -6.69 10.97
N TYR A 97 -4.58 -5.42 10.63
CA TYR A 97 -3.28 -4.80 10.90
C TYR A 97 -2.93 -4.76 12.38
N LYS A 98 -3.92 -4.53 13.26
CA LYS A 98 -3.71 -4.52 14.71
C LYS A 98 -3.41 -5.91 15.29
N MET A 99 -4.09 -6.94 14.79
CA MET A 99 -4.06 -8.28 15.40
C MET A 99 -3.00 -9.21 14.80
N THR A 100 -2.57 -8.98 13.55
CA THR A 100 -1.61 -9.85 12.85
C THR A 100 -0.23 -9.85 13.51
N ASP A 101 0.33 -8.69 13.84
CA ASP A 101 1.49 -8.57 14.74
C ASP A 101 1.40 -7.25 15.52
N PRO A 102 0.84 -7.27 16.74
CA PRO A 102 0.66 -6.05 17.55
C PRO A 102 1.95 -5.27 17.77
N ARG A 103 3.09 -5.96 17.85
CA ARG A 103 4.39 -5.32 18.11
C ARG A 103 4.87 -4.53 16.88
N ARG A 104 4.37 -4.85 15.68
CA ARG A 104 4.67 -4.07 14.46
C ARG A 104 3.72 -2.88 14.32
N TYR A 105 2.52 -2.99 14.88
CA TYR A 105 1.53 -1.91 14.92
C TYR A 105 1.82 -0.88 16.01
N GLU A 106 2.35 -1.28 17.16
CA GLU A 106 2.59 -0.40 18.32
C GLU A 106 3.37 0.89 18.00
N PRO A 107 4.52 0.88 17.27
CA PRO A 107 5.24 2.11 16.97
C PRO A 107 4.41 3.13 16.18
N PHE A 108 3.44 2.63 15.40
CA PHE A 108 2.55 3.44 14.60
C PHE A 108 1.45 4.11 15.45
N GLU A 109 0.97 3.47 16.52
CA GLU A 109 -0.02 4.05 17.43
C GLU A 109 0.52 5.25 18.23
N GLN A 110 1.83 5.32 18.38
CA GLN A 110 2.50 6.39 19.11
C GLN A 110 2.57 7.70 18.31
N VAL A 111 2.28 7.68 17.01
CA VAL A 111 2.34 8.86 16.15
C VAL A 111 1.18 9.80 16.45
N GLN A 112 1.48 10.90 17.15
CA GLN A 112 0.50 11.90 17.59
C GLN A 112 0.22 12.97 16.53
N ASP A 113 -0.94 13.60 16.62
CA ASP A 113 -1.30 14.74 15.77
C ASP A 113 -0.37 15.94 16.00
N ILE A 114 -0.04 16.65 14.92
CA ILE A 114 0.66 17.94 14.96
C ILE A 114 -0.27 18.99 14.37
N ALA A 115 -0.48 20.07 15.12
CA ALA A 115 -1.32 21.18 14.70
C ALA A 115 -0.87 21.71 13.34
N VAL A 116 -1.84 21.84 12.42
CA VAL A 116 -1.60 22.30 11.07
C VAL A 116 -1.21 23.77 11.07
N LYS A 117 -0.05 24.07 10.48
CA LYS A 117 0.38 25.42 10.12
C LYS A 117 -0.06 25.74 8.69
N GLU A 118 -0.41 27.00 8.47
CA GLU A 118 -0.83 27.48 7.16
C GLU A 118 0.37 27.68 6.22
N GLN A 119 0.15 27.40 4.94
CA GLN A 119 1.09 27.77 3.88
C GLN A 119 1.13 29.29 3.75
N ALA A 120 2.29 29.85 3.38
CA ALA A 120 2.41 31.27 3.12
C ALA A 120 1.34 31.72 2.10
N PRO A 121 0.54 32.75 2.42
CA PRO A 121 -0.50 33.20 1.52
C PRO A 121 0.13 33.80 0.25
N PRO A 122 -0.56 33.71 -0.90
CA PRO A 122 -0.13 34.42 -2.10
C PRO A 122 -0.22 35.95 -1.87
N PRO A 123 0.47 36.77 -2.69
CA PRO A 123 0.43 38.22 -2.54
C PRO A 123 -1.01 38.76 -2.53
N ALA A 124 -1.38 39.48 -1.47
CA ALA A 124 -2.73 40.00 -1.28
C ALA A 124 -3.17 41.04 -2.33
N THR A 125 -2.22 41.57 -3.11
CA THR A 125 -2.47 42.49 -4.23
C THR A 125 -3.05 41.78 -5.47
N LEU A 126 -2.98 40.45 -5.54
CA LEU A 126 -3.53 39.66 -6.64
C LEU A 126 -5.01 39.39 -6.43
N SER A 127 -5.79 39.37 -7.52
CA SER A 127 -7.16 38.84 -7.50
C SER A 127 -7.17 37.34 -7.17
N LEU A 128 -8.28 36.81 -6.67
CA LEU A 128 -8.37 35.40 -6.29
C LEU A 128 -7.99 34.42 -7.44
N PRO A 129 -8.42 34.61 -8.71
CA PRO A 129 -7.92 33.81 -9.83
C PRO A 129 -6.39 33.90 -10.01
N GLN A 130 -5.81 35.10 -9.92
CA GLN A 130 -4.37 35.30 -10.04
C GLN A 130 -3.59 34.67 -8.87
N GLN A 131 -4.17 34.65 -7.67
CA GLN A 131 -3.62 33.95 -6.52
C GLN A 131 -3.58 32.42 -6.76
N VAL A 132 -4.62 31.86 -7.39
CA VAL A 132 -4.65 30.45 -7.79
C VAL A 132 -3.57 30.16 -8.82
N ASP A 133 -3.45 30.96 -9.88
CA ASP A 133 -2.41 30.80 -10.90
C ASP A 133 -1.01 30.89 -10.30
N PHE A 134 -0.79 31.84 -9.38
CA PHE A 134 0.48 31.98 -8.66
C PHE A 134 0.84 30.70 -7.87
N GLN A 135 -0.12 30.15 -7.14
CA GLN A 135 0.10 28.91 -6.38
C GLN A 135 0.31 27.70 -7.29
N LEU A 136 -0.39 27.62 -8.43
CA LEU A 136 -0.17 26.56 -9.43
C LEU A 136 1.21 26.67 -10.09
N ALA A 137 1.67 27.90 -10.37
CA ALA A 137 3.00 28.14 -10.87
C ALA A 137 4.07 27.66 -9.86
N ASN A 138 3.95 28.03 -8.58
CA ASN A 138 4.84 27.52 -7.54
C ASN A 138 4.84 25.99 -7.49
N ALA A 139 3.67 25.36 -7.53
CA ALA A 139 3.56 23.91 -7.55
C ALA A 139 4.33 23.28 -8.71
N SER A 140 4.30 23.90 -9.90
CA SER A 140 5.07 23.42 -11.06
C SER A 140 6.58 23.55 -10.88
N TRP A 141 7.06 24.62 -10.22
CA TRP A 141 8.48 24.83 -9.94
C TRP A 141 9.04 23.81 -8.95
N PHE A 142 8.26 23.41 -7.95
CA PHE A 142 8.70 22.47 -6.91
C PHE A 142 8.37 20.99 -7.21
N GLU A 143 7.62 20.69 -8.28
CA GLU A 143 7.13 19.34 -8.58
C GLU A 143 8.25 18.32 -8.81
N GLU A 144 9.30 18.68 -9.57
CA GLU A 144 10.39 17.76 -9.89
C GLU A 144 11.19 17.39 -8.64
N GLU A 145 11.58 18.38 -7.85
CA GLU A 145 12.31 18.18 -6.59
C GLU A 145 11.48 17.35 -5.60
N PHE A 146 10.19 17.67 -5.44
CA PHE A 146 9.29 16.89 -4.60
C PHE A 146 9.20 15.42 -5.05
N ARG A 147 9.05 15.17 -6.35
CA ARG A 147 8.98 13.80 -6.88
C ARG A 147 10.28 13.03 -6.70
N ALA A 148 11.42 13.67 -6.93
CA ALA A 148 12.73 13.08 -6.74
C ALA A 148 12.92 12.68 -5.27
N ALA A 149 12.63 13.60 -4.35
CA ALA A 149 12.76 13.40 -2.91
C ALA A 149 11.87 12.24 -2.39
N MET A 150 10.61 12.17 -2.80
CA MET A 150 9.71 11.10 -2.34
C MET A 150 10.03 9.75 -2.99
N THR A 151 10.52 9.76 -4.23
CA THR A 151 11.00 8.54 -4.92
C THR A 151 12.26 7.99 -4.28
N GLU A 152 13.21 8.84 -3.88
CA GLU A 152 14.42 8.46 -3.14
C GLU A 152 14.06 7.70 -1.86
N VAL A 153 13.14 8.26 -1.05
CA VAL A 153 12.67 7.60 0.18
C VAL A 153 12.13 6.19 -0.12
N ALA A 154 11.28 6.06 -1.12
CA ALA A 154 10.72 4.76 -1.50
C ALA A 154 11.77 3.78 -2.05
N SER A 155 12.76 4.27 -2.80
CA SER A 155 13.85 3.47 -3.35
C SER A 155 14.71 2.89 -2.22
N VAL A 156 15.13 3.70 -1.24
CA VAL A 156 15.92 3.22 -0.09
C VAL A 156 15.19 2.11 0.68
N PHE A 157 13.90 2.28 0.95
CA PHE A 157 13.10 1.24 1.62
C PHE A 157 13.02 -0.07 0.82
N ASN A 158 12.83 0.04 -0.49
CA ASN A 158 12.68 -1.13 -1.37
C ASN A 158 14.02 -1.84 -1.62
N GLU A 159 15.14 -1.12 -1.60
CA GLU A 159 16.49 -1.65 -1.82
C GLU A 159 17.13 -2.22 -0.55
N ALA A 160 16.75 -1.72 0.62
CA ALA A 160 17.23 -2.21 1.90
C ALA A 160 16.91 -3.70 2.12
N LYS A 161 17.80 -4.36 2.85
CA LYS A 161 17.68 -5.75 3.30
C LYS A 161 17.13 -5.84 4.71
N THR A 162 17.46 -4.86 5.56
CA THR A 162 17.01 -4.78 6.95
C THR A 162 16.51 -3.39 7.30
N CYS A 163 15.80 -3.26 8.41
CA CYS A 163 15.39 -1.96 8.92
C CYS A 163 16.61 -1.14 9.41
N GLU A 164 17.65 -1.80 9.92
CA GLU A 164 18.90 -1.16 10.34
C GLU A 164 19.59 -0.42 9.19
N GLU A 165 19.63 -1.01 7.98
CA GLU A 165 20.21 -0.32 6.81
C GLU A 165 19.45 0.99 6.50
N ILE A 166 18.13 1.02 6.70
CA ILE A 166 17.31 2.24 6.54
C ILE A 166 17.64 3.24 7.65
N CYS A 167 17.74 2.77 8.90
CA CYS A 167 18.09 3.62 10.04
C CYS A 167 19.47 4.25 9.87
N GLU A 168 20.47 3.48 9.46
CA GLU A 168 21.84 3.93 9.18
C GLU A 168 21.85 4.94 8.04
N HIS A 169 21.11 4.70 6.95
CA HIS A 169 21.06 5.62 5.81
C HIS A 169 20.51 7.01 6.18
N TYR A 170 19.59 7.09 7.12
CA TYR A 170 18.90 8.34 7.51
C TYR A 170 19.28 8.87 8.89
N ASP A 171 20.33 8.33 9.52
CA ASP A 171 20.75 8.69 10.88
C ASP A 171 19.59 8.63 11.90
N ILE A 172 18.77 7.58 11.82
CA ILE A 172 17.69 7.29 12.77
C ILE A 172 18.27 6.47 13.92
N ASP A 173 18.04 6.94 15.15
CA ASP A 173 18.47 6.21 16.35
C ASP A 173 17.72 4.87 16.46
N ASN A 174 18.47 3.78 16.44
CA ASN A 174 17.99 2.43 16.70
C ASN A 174 18.74 1.75 17.86
N SER A 175 19.34 2.53 18.77
CA SER A 175 20.10 1.99 19.91
C SER A 175 19.26 1.12 20.86
N SER A 176 17.94 1.38 20.94
CA SER A 176 16.99 0.58 21.71
C SER A 176 16.50 -0.68 21.00
N GLY A 177 16.88 -0.89 19.73
CA GLY A 177 16.36 -1.97 18.90
C GLY A 177 14.88 -1.80 18.51
N LYS A 178 14.31 -0.58 18.63
CA LYS A 178 12.93 -0.26 18.23
C LYS A 178 12.59 -0.78 16.82
N TRP A 179 13.55 -0.67 15.91
CA TRP A 179 13.41 -1.04 14.50
C TRP A 179 14.05 -2.39 14.16
N SER A 180 14.61 -3.11 15.15
CA SER A 180 15.33 -4.37 14.93
C SER A 180 14.40 -5.55 14.72
N LYS A 181 13.69 -5.50 13.59
CA LYS A 181 12.82 -6.55 13.08
C LYS A 181 13.11 -6.79 11.62
N GLU A 182 12.69 -7.96 11.15
CA GLU A 182 12.69 -8.27 9.73
C GLU A 182 11.96 -7.19 8.92
N LEU A 183 12.62 -6.70 7.87
CA LEU A 183 12.07 -5.71 6.95
C LEU A 183 10.88 -6.26 6.17
N ARG A 184 10.86 -7.57 5.89
CA ARG A 184 9.83 -8.23 5.08
C ARG A 184 9.19 -9.36 5.87
N ALA A 185 8.31 -9.00 6.81
CA ALA A 185 7.59 -9.99 7.59
C ALA A 185 6.74 -10.90 6.68
N GLU A 186 6.73 -12.21 6.95
CA GLU A 186 6.00 -13.19 6.13
C GLU A 186 4.48 -12.94 6.08
N VAL A 187 3.95 -12.21 7.06
CA VAL A 187 2.53 -11.89 7.16
C VAL A 187 2.14 -10.61 6.42
N PHE A 188 3.11 -9.80 6.00
CA PHE A 188 2.88 -8.51 5.35
C PHE A 188 3.59 -8.45 4.00
N HIS A 189 2.80 -8.58 2.92
CA HIS A 189 3.29 -8.53 1.55
C HIS A 189 2.54 -7.49 0.72
N LEU A 190 3.21 -6.37 0.43
CA LEU A 190 2.65 -5.32 -0.42
C LEU A 190 2.50 -5.78 -1.87
N ASP A 191 3.51 -6.47 -2.41
CA ASP A 191 3.52 -7.03 -3.76
C ASP A 191 4.39 -8.29 -3.83
N LEU A 192 3.74 -9.44 -4.02
CA LEU A 192 4.42 -10.75 -4.11
C LEU A 192 5.33 -10.88 -5.33
N ARG A 193 5.19 -10.00 -6.34
CA ARG A 193 5.96 -10.07 -7.59
C ARG A 193 7.22 -9.22 -7.54
N THR A 194 7.13 -8.02 -6.97
CA THR A 194 8.21 -7.02 -6.99
C THR A 194 9.04 -7.00 -5.71
N ASN A 195 8.59 -7.69 -4.65
CA ASN A 195 9.25 -7.68 -3.33
C ASN A 195 9.38 -6.27 -2.71
N GLN A 196 8.59 -5.32 -3.23
CA GLN A 196 8.50 -3.96 -2.71
C GLN A 196 7.83 -3.98 -1.35
N VAL A 197 8.33 -3.13 -0.44
CA VAL A 197 7.75 -2.88 0.87
C VAL A 197 6.97 -1.56 0.92
N VAL A 198 7.21 -0.68 -0.06
CA VAL A 198 6.51 0.59 -0.23
C VAL A 198 6.27 0.89 -1.70
N LYS A 199 5.10 1.45 -2.04
CA LYS A 199 4.78 2.01 -3.35
C LYS A 199 4.47 3.49 -3.22
N THR A 200 4.88 4.29 -4.18
CA THR A 200 4.53 5.72 -4.26
C THR A 200 3.55 5.96 -5.39
N GLN A 201 2.50 6.73 -5.09
CA GLN A 201 1.54 7.21 -6.08
C GLN A 201 1.42 8.73 -5.98
N PHE A 202 1.98 9.42 -6.95
CA PHE A 202 1.83 10.87 -7.06
C PHE A 202 0.46 11.23 -7.61
N GLY A 203 -0.20 12.19 -6.98
CA GLY A 203 -1.46 12.72 -7.48
C GLY A 203 -1.25 13.49 -8.78
N PRO A 204 -2.25 13.55 -9.68
CA PRO A 204 -2.18 14.45 -10.82
C PRO A 204 -2.19 15.90 -10.32
N ALA A 205 -1.55 16.78 -11.10
CA ALA A 205 -1.60 18.22 -10.87
C ALA A 205 -3.05 18.68 -10.69
N LYS A 206 -3.31 19.49 -9.67
CA LYS A 206 -4.66 19.98 -9.40
C LYS A 206 -5.07 20.96 -10.51
N GLY A 207 -6.23 20.72 -11.11
CA GLY A 207 -6.78 21.65 -12.11
C GLY A 207 -7.22 22.98 -11.49
N PHE A 208 -7.09 24.05 -12.27
CA PHE A 208 -7.47 25.41 -11.89
C PHE A 208 -8.89 25.53 -11.30
N PRO A 209 -9.96 24.97 -11.90
CA PRO A 209 -11.31 25.14 -11.36
C PRO A 209 -11.46 24.61 -9.93
N ARG A 210 -10.82 23.47 -9.64
CA ARG A 210 -10.87 22.84 -8.31
C ARG A 210 -10.02 23.60 -7.28
N ALA A 211 -8.91 24.18 -7.71
CA ALA A 211 -8.09 25.03 -6.86
C ALA A 211 -8.83 26.33 -6.50
N LEU A 212 -9.46 26.97 -7.50
CA LEU A 212 -10.28 28.16 -7.30
C LEU A 212 -11.47 27.89 -6.36
N GLU A 213 -12.21 26.80 -6.57
CA GLU A 213 -13.32 26.40 -5.70
C GLU A 213 -12.88 26.26 -4.23
N LYS A 214 -11.73 25.62 -3.97
CA LYS A 214 -11.18 25.48 -2.61
C LYS A 214 -10.83 26.84 -2.00
N MET A 215 -10.16 27.72 -2.74
CA MET A 215 -9.79 29.03 -2.21
C MET A 215 -11.01 29.94 -1.98
N THR A 216 -12.05 29.85 -2.83
CA THR A 216 -13.33 30.55 -2.62
C THR A 216 -14.01 30.10 -1.31
N GLN A 217 -13.79 28.85 -0.88
CA GLN A 217 -14.24 28.34 0.43
C GLN A 217 -13.33 28.76 1.60
N GLY A 218 -12.36 29.65 1.37
CA GLY A 218 -11.39 30.08 2.39
C GLY A 218 -10.36 29.01 2.76
N LYS A 219 -10.16 27.98 1.93
CA LYS A 219 -9.22 26.88 2.20
C LYS A 219 -7.86 27.13 1.55
N THR A 220 -6.80 26.83 2.29
CA THR A 220 -5.42 26.84 1.80
C THR A 220 -5.12 25.63 0.90
N LEU A 221 -4.35 25.84 -0.16
CA LEU A 221 -4.01 24.82 -1.18
C LEU A 221 -2.73 24.05 -0.84
N ARG A 222 -2.81 23.12 0.12
CA ARG A 222 -1.65 22.28 0.54
C ARG A 222 -1.45 21.00 -0.27
N ASP A 223 -2.41 20.66 -1.12
CA ASP A 223 -2.45 19.41 -1.88
C ASP A 223 -2.17 19.64 -3.37
N LEU A 224 -1.38 20.66 -3.72
CA LEU A 224 -1.01 20.96 -5.12
C LEU A 224 0.05 19.98 -5.62
N ASN A 225 1.12 19.79 -4.85
CA ASN A 225 2.01 18.64 -4.97
C ASN A 225 1.63 17.64 -3.88
N ARG A 226 1.39 16.39 -4.27
CA ARG A 226 0.97 15.36 -3.32
C ARG A 226 1.39 13.95 -3.72
N VAL A 227 1.72 13.15 -2.71
CA VAL A 227 2.08 11.74 -2.87
C VAL A 227 1.34 10.88 -1.87
N THR A 228 1.01 9.67 -2.27
CA THR A 228 0.56 8.60 -1.39
C THR A 228 1.65 7.54 -1.30
N PHE A 229 2.13 7.25 -0.10
CA PHE A 229 2.89 6.04 0.18
C PHE A 229 1.92 4.92 0.57
N GLU A 230 2.03 3.78 -0.10
CA GLU A 230 1.26 2.58 0.17
C GLU A 230 2.18 1.55 0.86
N PHE A 231 1.75 1.07 2.02
CA PHE A 231 2.44 0.07 2.81
C PHE A 231 1.52 -1.12 3.10
N GLU A 232 2.10 -2.30 3.34
CA GLU A 232 1.37 -3.42 3.95
C GLU A 232 1.81 -3.65 5.40
N ASP A 233 2.98 -3.16 5.79
CA ASP A 233 3.55 -3.39 7.11
C ASP A 233 3.47 -2.12 7.99
N PRO A 234 2.76 -2.15 9.11
CA PRO A 234 2.66 -1.02 10.04
C PRO A 234 4.00 -0.52 10.58
N LEU A 235 4.98 -1.42 10.80
CA LEU A 235 6.29 -1.03 11.30
C LEU A 235 7.02 -0.15 10.29
N LEU A 236 6.93 -0.50 9.01
CA LEU A 236 7.62 0.22 7.93
C LEU A 236 6.98 1.56 7.64
N MET A 237 5.65 1.65 7.78
CA MET A 237 4.97 2.94 7.73
C MET A 237 5.45 3.86 8.87
N ALA A 238 5.56 3.33 10.09
CA ALA A 238 6.08 4.11 11.23
C ALA A 238 7.56 4.52 11.04
N LEU A 239 8.41 3.62 10.52
CA LEU A 239 9.79 3.95 10.21
C LEU A 239 9.89 5.00 9.09
N CYS A 240 9.04 4.93 8.07
CA CYS A 240 8.99 5.95 7.00
C CYS A 240 8.55 7.30 7.55
N PHE A 241 7.59 7.32 8.48
CA PHE A 241 7.22 8.54 9.19
C PHE A 241 8.42 9.16 9.92
N GLU A 242 9.22 8.37 10.63
CA GLU A 242 10.41 8.86 11.35
C GLU A 242 11.48 9.39 10.40
N VAL A 243 11.69 8.72 9.26
CA VAL A 243 12.57 9.21 8.18
C VAL A 243 12.10 10.57 7.66
N LEU A 244 10.80 10.73 7.38
CA LEU A 244 10.27 12.01 6.89
C LEU A 244 10.31 13.10 7.96
N ASN A 245 10.06 12.76 9.23
CA ASN A 245 10.17 13.68 10.36
C ASN A 245 11.62 14.14 10.61
N LYS A 246 12.60 13.27 10.32
CA LYS A 246 14.03 13.60 10.38
C LYS A 246 14.48 14.48 9.21
N LYS A 247 14.01 14.20 7.99
CA LYS A 247 14.43 14.93 6.77
C LYS A 247 13.72 16.27 6.57
N TYR A 248 12.47 16.40 7.01
CA TYR A 248 11.63 17.54 6.68
C TYR A 248 10.93 18.11 7.91
N ASN A 249 10.61 19.41 7.85
CA ASN A 249 9.75 20.02 8.85
C ASN A 249 8.29 19.59 8.58
N ILE A 250 7.68 18.90 9.55
CA ILE A 250 6.27 18.55 9.49
C ILE A 250 5.44 19.74 9.98
N TYR A 251 4.72 20.38 9.07
CA TYR A 251 3.87 21.54 9.35
C TYR A 251 2.46 21.16 9.81
N GLY A 252 2.04 19.93 9.56
CA GLY A 252 0.78 19.40 10.05
C GLY A 252 0.76 17.90 9.91
N LEU A 253 0.18 17.23 10.90
CA LEU A 253 0.05 15.77 10.93
C LEU A 253 -1.28 15.40 11.54
N LYS A 254 -2.01 14.52 10.88
CA LYS A 254 -3.22 13.92 11.38
C LYS A 254 -3.16 12.40 11.24
N ASN A 255 -3.15 11.71 12.36
CA ASN A 255 -3.21 10.25 12.41
C ASN A 255 -4.66 9.78 12.46
N LYS A 256 -5.26 9.57 11.29
CA LYS A 256 -6.67 9.16 11.21
C LYS A 256 -6.91 7.70 11.61
N TYR A 257 -5.86 6.94 11.91
CA TYR A 257 -5.99 5.55 12.37
C TYR A 257 -6.34 5.42 13.86
N LEU A 258 -6.15 6.50 14.62
CA LEU A 258 -6.49 6.55 16.05
C LEU A 258 -7.98 6.87 16.31
N GLN A 259 -8.79 6.97 15.25
CA GLN A 259 -10.22 7.23 15.36
C GLN A 259 -10.96 5.99 15.86
N GLU A 260 -11.91 6.19 16.79
CA GLU A 260 -12.78 5.10 17.28
C GLU A 260 -13.72 4.57 16.19
N THR A 261 -14.21 5.48 15.33
CA THR A 261 -15.10 5.15 14.22
C THR A 261 -14.58 5.74 12.92
N PHE A 262 -14.53 4.92 11.88
CA PHE A 262 -14.03 5.33 10.57
C PHE A 262 -15.17 5.86 9.70
N LYS A 263 -15.27 7.19 9.60
CA LYS A 263 -16.19 7.85 8.65
C LYS A 263 -15.62 7.97 7.24
N GLU A 264 -14.30 7.84 7.14
CA GLU A 264 -13.52 7.88 5.91
C GLU A 264 -12.37 6.87 6.01
N PRO A 265 -11.80 6.39 4.89
CA PRO A 265 -10.61 5.55 4.91
C PRO A 265 -9.48 6.25 5.69
N PRO A 266 -8.96 5.65 6.77
CA PRO A 266 -7.93 6.27 7.58
C PRO A 266 -6.60 6.33 6.83
N ASN A 267 -5.84 7.39 7.11
CA ASN A 267 -4.49 7.59 6.60
C ASN A 267 -3.66 8.37 7.63
N LEU A 268 -2.34 8.31 7.46
CA LEU A 268 -1.43 9.25 8.10
C LEU A 268 -1.29 10.42 7.14
N HIS A 269 -1.94 11.55 7.46
CA HIS A 269 -1.98 12.72 6.58
C HIS A 269 -0.99 13.76 7.09
N MET A 270 -0.01 14.12 6.27
CA MET A 270 1.04 15.07 6.62
C MET A 270 1.15 16.22 5.61
N ASN A 271 1.61 17.36 6.10
CA ASN A 271 2.10 18.46 5.29
C ASN A 271 3.59 18.66 5.58
N LEU A 272 4.43 18.42 4.58
CA LEU A 272 5.88 18.59 4.68
C LEU A 272 6.28 19.91 4.04
N ASP A 273 7.16 20.67 4.70
CA ASP A 273 7.89 21.76 4.05
C ASP A 273 9.09 21.17 3.30
N ILE A 274 8.99 21.12 1.97
CA ILE A 274 10.06 20.56 1.12
C ILE A 274 11.14 21.61 0.84
N ARG A 275 10.77 22.88 0.76
CA ARG A 275 11.69 24.00 0.55
C ARG A 275 11.00 25.33 0.85
N GLU A 276 11.63 26.15 1.68
CA GLU A 276 11.30 27.58 1.86
C GLU A 276 9.81 27.87 2.15
N GLY A 277 9.14 26.99 2.90
CA GLY A 277 7.73 27.15 3.27
C GLY A 277 6.74 26.62 2.22
N TRP A 278 7.21 25.95 1.18
CA TRP A 278 6.35 25.26 0.22
C TRP A 278 5.86 23.92 0.79
N LEU A 279 4.56 23.83 1.07
CA LEU A 279 3.97 22.66 1.71
C LEU A 279 3.46 21.66 0.67
N CYS A 280 3.91 20.41 0.80
CA CYS A 280 3.42 19.28 0.00
C CYS A 280 2.58 18.33 0.87
N GLU A 281 1.52 17.77 0.30
CA GLU A 281 0.69 16.77 0.97
C GLU A 281 1.29 15.37 0.83
N VAL A 282 1.57 14.71 1.95
CA VAL A 282 1.99 13.31 1.99
C VAL A 282 0.95 12.50 2.74
N GLN A 283 0.42 11.45 2.11
CA GLN A 283 -0.49 10.51 2.75
C GLN A 283 0.18 9.15 2.84
N MET A 284 0.16 8.49 3.99
CA MET A 284 0.51 7.07 4.10
C MET A 284 -0.75 6.24 4.32
N LEU A 285 -0.92 5.20 3.50
CA LEU A 285 -2.05 4.30 3.58
C LEU A 285 -1.59 2.86 3.62
N PHE A 286 -2.30 2.05 4.41
CA PHE A 286 -2.26 0.61 4.27
C PHE A 286 -2.89 0.20 2.94
N ARG A 287 -2.33 -0.81 2.28
CA ARG A 287 -2.77 -1.29 0.97
C ARG A 287 -4.27 -1.59 0.93
N ASP A 288 -4.78 -2.36 1.89
CA ASP A 288 -6.21 -2.71 1.91
C ASP A 288 -7.11 -1.48 2.09
N ILE A 289 -6.67 -0.50 2.88
CA ILE A 289 -7.37 0.78 3.08
C ILE A 289 -7.31 1.63 1.81
N LEU A 290 -6.18 1.65 1.09
CA LEU A 290 -6.06 2.34 -0.19
C LEU A 290 -6.99 1.70 -1.24
N LEU A 291 -7.12 0.39 -1.24
CA LEU A 291 -8.01 -0.35 -2.15
C LEU A 291 -9.48 -0.05 -1.85
N ILE A 292 -9.88 -0.04 -0.57
CA ILE A 292 -11.21 0.44 -0.17
C ILE A 292 -11.43 1.88 -0.62
N LYS A 293 -10.47 2.77 -0.40
CA LYS A 293 -10.57 4.18 -0.82
C LYS A 293 -10.78 4.31 -2.34
N LYS A 294 -10.04 3.56 -3.15
CA LYS A 294 -10.16 3.54 -4.61
C LYS A 294 -11.53 3.05 -5.07
N GLU A 295 -12.07 2.00 -4.45
CA GLU A 295 -13.42 1.51 -4.77
C GLU A 295 -14.51 2.46 -4.28
N LEU A 296 -14.37 2.95 -3.04
CA LEU A 296 -15.32 3.86 -2.41
C LEU A 296 -15.49 5.14 -3.21
N HIS A 297 -14.39 5.75 -3.69
CA HIS A 297 -14.45 6.98 -4.48
C HIS A 297 -15.36 6.86 -5.70
N LYS A 298 -15.35 5.71 -6.39
CA LYS A 298 -16.21 5.49 -7.58
C LYS A 298 -17.69 5.55 -7.21
N PHE A 299 -18.09 4.79 -6.20
CA PHE A 299 -19.49 4.80 -5.73
C PHE A 299 -19.89 6.14 -5.11
N TYR A 300 -18.96 6.80 -4.41
CA TYR A 300 -19.16 8.08 -3.76
C TYR A 300 -19.39 9.21 -4.77
N ASP A 301 -18.65 9.24 -5.87
CA ASP A 301 -18.82 10.24 -6.93
C ASP A 301 -20.22 10.18 -7.54
N VAL A 302 -20.76 8.97 -7.73
CA VAL A 302 -22.15 8.78 -8.18
C VAL A 302 -23.15 9.23 -7.11
N ASN A 303 -22.90 8.86 -5.85
CA ASN A 303 -23.78 9.25 -4.76
C ASN A 303 -23.85 10.77 -4.55
N ARG A 304 -22.84 11.52 -4.99
CA ARG A 304 -22.79 12.98 -4.90
C ARG A 304 -23.19 13.70 -6.17
N ALA A 305 -23.42 12.99 -7.26
CA ALA A 305 -23.85 13.62 -8.49
C ALA A 305 -25.23 14.25 -8.31
N ASP A 306 -25.39 15.43 -8.91
CA ASP A 306 -26.64 16.19 -8.91
C ASP A 306 -27.57 15.79 -10.07
N GLY A 307 -27.14 14.85 -10.90
CA GLY A 307 -27.99 14.32 -11.98
C GLY A 307 -27.26 13.38 -12.94
N PRO A 308 -28.02 12.77 -13.87
CA PRO A 308 -27.55 11.71 -14.76
C PRO A 308 -26.42 12.14 -15.70
N PHE A 309 -26.37 13.42 -16.11
CA PHE A 309 -25.33 13.92 -17.02
C PHE A 309 -23.93 13.94 -16.39
N VAL A 310 -23.85 14.17 -15.08
CA VAL A 310 -22.57 14.22 -14.34
C VAL A 310 -21.88 12.85 -14.34
N VAL A 311 -22.66 11.77 -14.39
CA VAL A 311 -22.20 10.38 -14.29
C VAL A 311 -22.45 9.59 -15.57
N ALA A 312 -22.67 10.26 -16.70
CA ALA A 312 -22.88 9.61 -17.99
C ALA A 312 -21.63 8.89 -18.51
N GLY A 313 -20.44 9.33 -18.08
CA GLY A 313 -19.16 8.68 -18.41
C GLY A 313 -18.95 7.38 -17.63
N LYS A 314 -18.30 6.39 -18.26
CA LYS A 314 -18.05 5.07 -17.65
C LYS A 314 -17.38 5.18 -16.28
N LEU A 315 -18.01 4.60 -15.25
CA LEU A 315 -17.52 4.58 -13.88
C LEU A 315 -16.33 3.62 -13.72
N PHE A 316 -16.46 2.42 -14.26
CA PHE A 316 -15.42 1.41 -14.29
C PHE A 316 -14.88 1.30 -15.72
N LYS A 317 -13.56 1.53 -15.88
CA LYS A 317 -12.88 1.27 -17.15
C LYS A 317 -12.81 -0.25 -17.36
N SER A 318 -12.92 -0.72 -18.61
CA SER A 318 -12.83 -2.15 -18.91
C SER A 318 -11.54 -2.73 -18.36
N SER A 319 -11.65 -3.89 -17.70
CA SER A 319 -10.58 -4.58 -16.97
C SER A 319 -9.41 -5.02 -17.84
N GLU A 320 -9.49 -4.87 -19.17
CA GLU A 320 -8.52 -5.38 -20.14
C GLU A 320 -7.10 -4.83 -19.96
N ASN A 321 -6.91 -3.72 -19.22
CA ASN A 321 -5.58 -3.14 -18.96
C ASN A 321 -5.23 -2.85 -17.49
N SER A 322 -6.09 -3.15 -16.51
CA SER A 322 -5.74 -2.88 -15.10
C SER A 322 -4.89 -4.01 -14.52
N THR A 323 -3.60 -3.75 -14.36
CA THR A 323 -2.64 -4.56 -13.58
C THR A 323 -3.17 -4.97 -12.20
N GLU A 324 -4.08 -4.17 -11.62
CA GLU A 324 -4.77 -4.41 -10.36
C GLU A 324 -5.63 -5.70 -10.35
N THR A 325 -6.35 -6.01 -11.45
CA THR A 325 -7.23 -7.20 -11.54
C THR A 325 -6.42 -8.49 -11.47
N LYS A 326 -5.29 -8.53 -12.20
CA LYS A 326 -4.39 -9.68 -12.19
C LYS A 326 -3.78 -9.94 -10.81
N HIS A 327 -3.59 -8.89 -10.00
CA HIS A 327 -2.97 -9.02 -8.69
C HIS A 327 -3.90 -9.74 -7.69
N TYR A 328 -5.17 -9.37 -7.66
CA TYR A 328 -6.14 -10.00 -6.75
C TYR A 328 -6.46 -11.44 -7.12
N GLU A 329 -6.64 -11.73 -8.41
CA GLU A 329 -6.85 -13.11 -8.86
C GLU A 329 -5.65 -13.99 -8.51
N GLU A 330 -4.42 -13.47 -8.63
CA GLU A 330 -3.23 -14.23 -8.30
C GLU A 330 -3.08 -14.43 -6.79
N TYR A 331 -3.38 -13.43 -5.96
CA TYR A 331 -3.44 -13.59 -4.50
C TYR A 331 -4.49 -14.63 -4.10
N SER A 332 -5.71 -14.55 -4.65
CA SER A 332 -6.78 -15.51 -4.39
C SER A 332 -6.38 -16.93 -4.82
N LYS A 333 -5.66 -17.08 -5.94
CA LYS A 333 -5.11 -18.37 -6.42
C LYS A 333 -3.96 -18.90 -5.55
N ILE A 334 -3.09 -18.03 -5.06
CA ILE A 334 -1.98 -18.39 -4.15
C ILE A 334 -2.53 -18.84 -2.79
N GLU A 335 -3.59 -18.19 -2.31
CA GLU A 335 -4.14 -18.41 -0.98
C GLU A 335 -5.23 -19.50 -0.88
N SER A 336 -5.85 -19.88 -2.00
CA SER A 336 -6.83 -20.99 -2.07
C SER A 336 -6.17 -22.37 -2.11
N ASN A 337 -4.87 -22.44 -2.38
CA ASN A 337 -4.07 -23.65 -2.19
C ASN A 337 -3.70 -23.82 -0.70
N ASN A 338 -4.68 -24.30 0.07
CA ASN A 338 -4.61 -24.60 1.50
C ASN A 338 -3.29 -25.28 1.94
N GLY A 339 -2.34 -24.49 2.42
CA GLY A 339 -1.18 -24.95 3.20
C GLY A 339 0.15 -25.01 2.46
N VAL A 340 0.20 -24.63 1.18
CA VAL A 340 1.46 -24.60 0.45
C VAL A 340 1.60 -23.26 -0.24
N ASN A 341 2.24 -22.31 0.44
CA ASN A 341 2.71 -21.08 -0.18
C ASN A 341 3.56 -21.49 -1.40
N PRO A 342 3.14 -21.23 -2.65
CA PRO A 342 3.84 -21.68 -3.85
C PRO A 342 5.25 -21.11 -3.92
N LEU A 343 5.46 -19.92 -3.35
CA LEU A 343 6.77 -19.30 -3.17
C LEU A 343 7.63 -20.09 -2.18
N LEU A 344 7.05 -20.61 -1.09
CA LEU A 344 7.73 -21.49 -0.14
C LEU A 344 8.06 -22.87 -0.77
N GLU A 345 7.20 -23.42 -1.63
CA GLU A 345 7.51 -24.62 -2.45
C GLU A 345 8.67 -24.34 -3.42
N ILE A 346 8.63 -23.20 -4.12
CA ILE A 346 9.69 -22.80 -5.05
C ILE A 346 11.01 -22.62 -4.29
N LEU A 347 10.99 -21.99 -3.12
CA LEU A 347 12.16 -21.81 -2.26
C LEU A 347 12.68 -23.16 -1.75
N LYS A 348 11.81 -24.04 -1.23
CA LYS A 348 12.17 -25.41 -0.82
C LYS A 348 12.77 -26.23 -1.97
N ARG A 349 12.24 -26.10 -3.19
CA ARG A 349 12.80 -26.75 -4.39
C ARG A 349 14.18 -26.21 -4.73
N LYS A 350 14.38 -24.89 -4.65
CA LYS A 350 15.69 -24.25 -4.89
C LYS A 350 16.72 -24.63 -3.83
N ASP A 351 16.34 -24.68 -2.56
CA ASP A 351 17.24 -25.12 -1.48
C ASP A 351 17.62 -26.60 -1.62
N LEU A 352 16.68 -27.45 -2.03
CA LEU A 352 16.95 -28.85 -2.34
C LEU A 352 17.90 -28.99 -3.54
N GLU A 353 17.73 -28.17 -4.59
CA GLU A 353 18.63 -28.13 -5.76
C GLU A 353 20.04 -27.67 -5.35
N ILE A 354 20.15 -26.63 -4.54
CA ILE A 354 21.43 -26.13 -4.01
C ILE A 354 22.12 -27.20 -3.14
N SER A 355 21.37 -27.90 -2.29
CA SER A 355 21.90 -28.95 -1.42
C SER A 355 22.42 -30.14 -2.23
N LYS A 356 21.71 -30.54 -3.31
CA LYS A 356 22.19 -31.55 -4.28
C LYS A 356 23.48 -31.12 -4.96
N LEU A 357 23.54 -29.89 -5.46
CA LEU A 357 24.75 -29.35 -6.12
C LEU A 357 25.95 -29.31 -5.15
N LYS A 358 25.74 -28.90 -3.90
CA LYS A 358 26.78 -28.92 -2.87
C LYS A 358 27.29 -30.34 -2.59
N LYS A 359 26.41 -31.34 -2.62
CA LYS A 359 26.77 -32.75 -2.43
C LYS A 359 27.58 -33.29 -3.61
N GLU A 360 27.15 -33.02 -4.85
CA GLU A 360 27.92 -33.38 -6.05
C GLU A 360 29.33 -32.77 -6.04
N LEU A 361 29.44 -31.51 -5.63
CA LEU A 361 30.73 -30.81 -5.57
C LEU A 361 31.67 -31.40 -4.51
N ARG A 362 31.14 -31.92 -3.40
CA ARG A 362 31.94 -32.65 -2.38
C ARG A 362 32.40 -33.99 -2.92
N SER A 363 31.52 -34.77 -3.55
CA SER A 363 31.87 -36.06 -4.14
C SER A 363 32.94 -35.95 -5.24
N GLN A 364 32.92 -34.87 -6.03
CA GLN A 364 33.99 -34.59 -7.01
C GLN A 364 35.34 -34.30 -6.34
N ARG A 365 35.35 -33.52 -5.25
CA ARG A 365 36.57 -33.21 -4.49
C ARG A 365 37.14 -34.43 -3.74
N GLU A 366 36.29 -35.34 -3.32
CA GLU A 366 36.70 -36.59 -2.68
C GLU A 366 37.24 -37.59 -3.71
N GLY A 367 36.66 -37.63 -4.92
CA GLY A 367 37.20 -38.40 -6.05
C GLY A 367 38.59 -37.93 -6.50
N GLU A 368 38.86 -36.62 -6.43
CA GLU A 368 40.18 -36.05 -6.75
C GLU A 368 41.26 -36.34 -5.69
N LYS A 369 40.88 -36.65 -4.45
CA LYS A 369 41.83 -37.00 -3.38
C LYS A 369 42.20 -38.48 -3.32
N GLY A 370 41.47 -39.34 -4.04
CA GLY A 370 41.76 -40.79 -4.11
C GLY A 370 42.75 -41.20 -5.20
N GLY A 371 43.24 -40.26 -6.01
CA GLY A 371 44.15 -40.50 -7.13
C GLY A 371 45.57 -40.02 -6.89
N GLU A 372 46.25 -40.49 -5.84
CA GLU A 372 47.71 -40.41 -5.77
C GLU A 372 48.32 -41.49 -6.67
N GLY A 373 48.35 -41.18 -7.96
CA GLY A 373 49.08 -41.92 -8.99
C GLY A 373 49.43 -40.93 -10.11
N GLY A 374 50.70 -40.53 -10.15
CA GLY A 374 51.20 -39.40 -10.94
C GLY A 374 50.73 -39.35 -12.40
N GLY A 375 50.12 -38.23 -12.77
CA GLY A 375 49.74 -37.87 -14.13
C GLY A 375 48.99 -36.54 -14.11
N GLU A 376 49.29 -35.65 -15.06
CA GLU A 376 48.90 -34.24 -15.13
C GLU A 376 47.49 -33.88 -14.61
N LYS A 377 47.43 -32.83 -13.77
CA LYS A 377 46.19 -32.29 -13.20
C LYS A 377 45.22 -31.83 -14.31
N PRO A 378 43.97 -32.35 -14.37
CA PRO A 378 42.96 -31.81 -15.26
C PRO A 378 42.45 -30.48 -14.71
N ARG A 379 42.40 -29.44 -15.57
CA ARG A 379 41.76 -28.16 -15.24
C ARG A 379 40.25 -28.38 -15.05
N PRO A 380 39.61 -27.74 -14.05
CA PRO A 380 38.19 -27.90 -13.82
C PRO A 380 37.39 -27.42 -15.04
N SER A 381 36.38 -28.20 -15.44
CA SER A 381 35.64 -27.92 -16.66
C SER A 381 34.91 -26.56 -16.60
N LEU A 382 35.21 -25.70 -17.57
CA LEU A 382 34.65 -24.35 -17.73
C LEU A 382 33.10 -24.30 -17.76
N LYS A 383 32.42 -25.44 -17.95
CA LYS A 383 30.96 -25.53 -18.08
C LYS A 383 30.21 -25.27 -16.77
N ILE A 384 30.79 -25.57 -15.61
CA ILE A 384 30.11 -25.41 -14.30
C ILE A 384 30.26 -23.97 -13.78
N LEU A 385 31.46 -23.38 -13.90
CA LEU A 385 31.71 -21.96 -13.56
C LEU A 385 30.85 -21.00 -14.41
N LYS A 386 30.65 -21.30 -15.70
CA LYS A 386 29.72 -20.52 -16.55
C LYS A 386 28.26 -20.62 -16.08
N ARG A 387 27.80 -21.77 -15.59
CA ARG A 387 26.42 -21.96 -15.09
C ARG A 387 26.15 -21.24 -13.75
N MET A 388 27.15 -21.10 -12.90
CA MET A 388 27.02 -20.33 -11.65
C MET A 388 27.12 -18.82 -11.89
N SER A 389 28.03 -18.38 -12.77
CA SER A 389 28.22 -16.97 -13.13
C SER A 389 27.04 -16.40 -13.93
N SER A 390 26.45 -17.16 -14.87
CA SER A 390 25.29 -16.70 -15.65
C SER A 390 23.99 -16.62 -14.85
N ARG A 391 23.92 -17.24 -13.67
CA ARG A 391 22.75 -17.17 -12.77
C ARG A 391 22.83 -16.00 -11.80
N GLN A 392 24.04 -15.60 -11.36
CA GLN A 392 24.22 -14.37 -10.58
C GLN A 392 23.93 -13.10 -11.40
N SER A 393 24.21 -13.10 -12.72
CA SER A 393 23.94 -11.94 -13.58
C SER A 393 22.46 -11.75 -13.94
N MET A 394 21.61 -12.78 -13.88
CA MET A 394 20.16 -12.63 -14.10
C MET A 394 19.40 -12.02 -12.91
N THR A 395 20.03 -11.97 -11.73
CA THR A 395 19.51 -11.28 -10.53
C THR A 395 19.94 -9.80 -10.44
N GLN A 396 20.79 -9.32 -11.35
CA GLN A 396 21.22 -7.91 -11.40
C GLN A 396 20.72 -7.14 -12.64
N SER A 397 19.91 -7.77 -13.48
CA SER A 397 19.27 -7.10 -14.61
C SER A 397 17.80 -7.49 -14.67
N ARG A 398 17.03 -6.87 -13.76
CA ARG A 398 15.58 -6.65 -13.87
C ARG A 398 15.13 -5.64 -12.85
#